data_AF-A0A7S0GQF4-F1
#
_entry.id   AF-A0A7S0GQF4-F1
#
_cell.length_a   1.000
_cell.length_b   1.000
_cell.length_c   1.000
_cell.angle_alpha   90.00
_cell.angle_beta   90.00
_cell.angle_gamma   90.00
#
_symmetry.space_group_name_H-M   'P 1'
#
loop_
_entity.id
_entity.type
_entity.pdbx_description
1 polymer ?
#
loop_
_entity_poly.entity_id
_entity_poly.type
_entity_poly.pdbx_seq_one_letter_code
_entity_poly.pdbx_strand_id
1 'polypeptide(L)'
;MFRMGAMSASSKVLLRRSLAGSSSAPRRAAAARRAVVVSANGANSVDASRGSAYDCECCPPGSPFLFRLPNTRFASVSTRSAASSSPSVLASAVPSDVPSAAEELVDYLNNSWTSFHATAESARMLTEAGFTRLSERDEWALKPGGRYFFTRNMSSIVAFAVGEKYEPGNGFNIIGAHTDSPCPKLKPVSAVKKGGFLGVGVQTYGGGLWHTWFDRDLSVAGRVLLRRGKNKGRTSHELVRVARPIIRIPTLAIHLDRNVNTEGFKLNTETHLAPLLSTAIKGELEAETSGGKAEEDEKKKEKKKPAHHPLLLAVLAEELDCDPGEIVDFELEVCDTQPSVIGGAAREFIYSGRLDNLASSFCALKALLDAGGGGSLANETGVRMIALFDNEEVGSDSTAGAGGTGVARPP
;
A
#
# COMPACT_ATOMS: atom_id res chain seq x y z
N MET A 1 -6.24 -52.60 -25.34
CA MET A 1 -4.81 -52.98 -25.29
C MET A 1 -4.02 -51.81 -25.87
N PHE A 2 -3.10 -51.11 -25.20
CA PHE A 2 -2.42 -51.29 -23.94
C PHE A 2 -2.15 -49.91 -23.30
N ARG A 3 -2.21 -49.88 -21.97
CA ARG A 3 -1.80 -48.82 -21.04
C ARG A 3 -0.27 -48.73 -20.97
N MET A 4 0.27 -47.52 -20.86
CA MET A 4 1.50 -47.16 -20.13
C MET A 4 1.28 -45.71 -19.65
N GLY A 5 1.34 -45.30 -18.39
CA GLY A 5 2.04 -45.84 -17.23
C GLY A 5 3.04 -44.79 -16.74
N ALA A 6 2.57 -43.64 -16.23
CA ALA A 6 3.45 -42.63 -15.65
C ALA A 6 3.70 -42.97 -14.17
N MET A 7 4.95 -43.32 -13.86
CA MET A 7 5.43 -43.55 -12.50
C MET A 7 5.63 -42.21 -11.78
N SER A 8 5.07 -42.13 -10.57
CA SER A 8 5.30 -41.08 -9.59
C SER A 8 6.58 -41.39 -8.80
N ALA A 9 7.50 -40.43 -8.73
CA ALA A 9 8.69 -40.50 -7.88
C ALA A 9 8.51 -39.53 -6.70
N SER A 10 8.14 -40.07 -5.53
CA SER A 10 8.18 -39.37 -4.25
C SER A 10 9.56 -39.53 -3.61
N SER A 11 10.31 -38.43 -3.51
CA SER A 11 11.52 -38.37 -2.69
C SER A 11 11.16 -38.03 -1.24
N LYS A 12 11.28 -39.03 -0.36
CA LYS A 12 11.29 -38.87 1.10
C LYS A 12 12.68 -38.42 1.54
N VAL A 13 12.78 -37.24 2.13
CA VAL A 13 13.99 -36.81 2.85
C VAL A 13 13.86 -37.25 4.31
N LEU A 14 14.72 -38.18 4.71
CA LEU A 14 14.98 -38.54 6.11
C LEU A 14 15.81 -37.42 6.77
N LEU A 15 15.30 -36.83 7.86
CA LEU A 15 16.15 -36.11 8.82
C LEU A 15 16.31 -36.96 10.09
N ARG A 16 17.52 -37.49 10.29
CA ARG A 16 18.00 -37.98 11.58
C ARG A 16 18.34 -36.78 12.46
N ARG A 17 17.77 -36.69 13.66
CA ARG A 17 18.27 -35.83 14.75
C ARG A 17 18.85 -36.72 15.86
N SER A 18 20.13 -36.49 16.15
CA SER A 18 20.84 -37.01 17.31
C SER A 18 20.76 -36.01 18.46
N LEU A 19 20.67 -36.55 19.67
CA LEU A 19 20.63 -35.85 20.96
C LEU A 19 22.01 -35.33 21.36
N ALA A 20 22.06 -34.14 21.98
CA ALA A 20 23.00 -33.81 23.06
C ALA A 20 22.45 -32.62 23.85
N GLY A 21 22.47 -32.73 25.18
CA GLY A 21 21.97 -31.72 26.10
C GLY A 21 23.05 -31.05 26.95
N SER A 22 22.55 -30.21 27.85
CA SER A 22 23.15 -29.67 29.09
C SER A 22 23.93 -28.33 29.04
N SER A 23 23.24 -27.31 29.58
CA SER A 23 23.62 -26.37 30.66
C SER A 23 24.91 -25.53 30.59
N SER A 24 24.75 -24.20 30.66
CA SER A 24 25.15 -23.39 31.83
C SER A 24 24.72 -21.91 31.68
N ALA A 25 24.45 -21.28 32.83
CA ALA A 25 23.83 -19.96 33.02
C ALA A 25 24.80 -18.76 32.82
N PRO A 26 24.30 -17.50 32.71
CA PRO A 26 25.10 -16.35 32.28
C PRO A 26 25.75 -15.57 33.44
N ARG A 27 26.94 -15.02 33.20
CA ARG A 27 27.59 -14.02 34.08
C ARG A 27 27.15 -12.61 33.71
N ARG A 28 26.61 -11.89 34.69
CA ARG A 28 26.42 -10.42 34.68
C ARG A 28 27.77 -9.71 34.69
N ALA A 29 27.92 -8.68 33.87
CA ALA A 29 28.87 -7.60 34.09
C ALA A 29 28.18 -6.26 33.80
N ALA A 30 28.08 -5.44 34.84
CA ALA A 30 27.60 -4.06 34.79
C ALA A 30 28.72 -3.15 34.30
N ALA A 31 28.40 -2.18 33.44
CA ALA A 31 29.25 -1.03 33.18
C ALA A 31 28.39 0.24 33.21
N ALA A 32 28.74 1.11 34.15
CA ALA A 32 28.05 2.34 34.50
C ALA A 32 28.17 3.39 33.39
N ARG A 33 27.05 4.04 33.06
CA ARG A 33 27.02 5.29 32.29
C ARG A 33 27.29 6.46 33.23
N ARG A 34 28.27 7.31 32.88
CA ARG A 34 28.46 8.63 33.49
C ARG A 34 27.98 9.66 32.46
N ALA A 35 26.82 10.27 32.70
CA ALA A 35 26.37 11.45 31.97
C ALA A 35 26.66 12.68 32.85
N VAL A 36 27.40 13.64 32.30
CA VAL A 36 27.66 14.94 32.92
C VAL A 36 26.51 15.86 32.49
N VAL A 37 25.75 16.34 33.46
CA VAL A 37 24.75 17.40 33.31
C VAL A 37 25.45 18.73 33.53
N VAL A 38 25.38 19.63 32.54
CA VAL A 38 25.64 21.05 32.74
C VAL A 38 24.32 21.78 32.48
N SER A 39 23.80 22.36 33.56
CA SER A 39 22.65 23.27 33.58
C SER A 39 23.17 24.70 33.54
N ALA A 40 22.56 25.55 32.72
CA ALA A 40 22.61 27.00 32.89
C ALA A 40 21.27 27.60 32.48
N ASN A 41 20.50 28.00 33.49
CA ASN A 41 19.38 28.93 33.37
C ASN A 41 19.89 30.31 32.97
N GLY A 42 19.13 31.00 32.12
CA GLY A 42 19.27 32.42 31.85
C GLY A 42 17.97 32.98 31.30
N ALA A 43 17.15 33.51 32.19
CA ALA A 43 15.95 34.26 31.87
C ALA A 43 16.30 35.61 31.22
N ASN A 44 15.51 36.05 30.24
CA ASN A 44 14.94 37.40 30.27
C ASN A 44 13.80 37.56 29.25
N SER A 45 12.71 38.11 29.78
CA SER A 45 11.52 38.62 29.13
C SER A 45 11.79 39.88 28.32
N VAL A 46 11.14 40.03 27.16
CA VAL A 46 10.48 41.30 26.80
C VAL A 46 9.31 41.06 25.82
N ASP A 47 8.26 41.81 26.09
CA ASP A 47 6.95 41.93 25.48
C ASP A 47 6.99 42.68 24.12
N ALA A 48 6.09 42.34 23.19
CA ALA A 48 5.52 43.27 22.19
C ALA A 48 4.44 42.59 21.32
N SER A 49 3.20 42.90 21.69
CA SER A 49 1.97 42.92 20.90
C SER A 49 2.10 43.12 19.38
N ARG A 50 1.30 42.38 18.60
CA ARG A 50 0.45 42.93 17.53
C ARG A 50 -0.63 41.92 17.11
N GLY A 51 -1.89 42.31 17.30
CA GLY A 51 -3.07 41.55 16.88
C GLY A 51 -3.45 41.79 15.43
N SER A 52 -4.35 40.94 14.93
CA SER A 52 -5.32 41.27 13.88
C SER A 52 -6.50 40.32 14.04
N ALA A 53 -7.56 40.84 14.66
CA ALA A 53 -8.90 40.27 14.61
C ALA A 53 -9.59 40.75 13.33
N TYR A 54 -10.38 39.88 12.71
CA TYR A 54 -11.47 40.28 11.82
C TYR A 54 -12.73 39.57 12.31
N ASP A 55 -13.66 40.36 12.86
CA ASP A 55 -15.04 40.02 13.15
C ASP A 55 -15.95 40.43 11.96
N CYS A 56 -16.98 39.61 11.70
CA CYS A 56 -18.39 39.98 11.44
C CYS A 56 -19.12 38.74 10.88
N GLU A 57 -19.97 38.05 11.64
CA GLU A 57 -21.38 38.35 11.98
C GLU A 57 -22.38 38.18 10.80
N CYS A 58 -23.24 37.15 10.91
CA CYS A 58 -24.65 37.15 10.45
C CYS A 58 -25.41 35.96 11.08
N CYS A 59 -26.07 36.17 12.23
CA CYS A 59 -27.25 35.40 12.67
C CYS A 59 -28.06 36.22 13.71
N PRO A 60 -29.39 36.39 13.56
CA PRO A 60 -30.20 37.25 14.43
C PRO A 60 -30.78 36.55 15.69
N PRO A 61 -31.27 37.31 16.71
CA PRO A 61 -31.43 36.85 18.10
C PRO A 61 -32.90 36.60 18.56
N GLY A 62 -33.08 35.86 19.67
CA GLY A 62 -34.33 35.89 20.47
C GLY A 62 -34.62 34.68 21.40
N SER A 63 -34.02 34.69 22.61
CA SER A 63 -34.40 34.21 23.98
C SER A 63 -35.74 33.46 24.28
N PRO A 64 -36.00 33.02 25.55
CA PRO A 64 -35.22 32.22 26.52
C PRO A 64 -36.07 31.09 27.18
N PHE A 65 -35.46 30.10 27.86
CA PHE A 65 -36.14 29.42 28.99
C PHE A 65 -35.13 29.04 30.08
N LEU A 66 -35.32 29.68 31.24
CA LEU A 66 -34.67 29.40 32.52
C LEU A 66 -35.32 28.17 33.16
N PHE A 67 -34.50 27.24 33.66
CA PHE A 67 -34.86 26.46 34.84
C PHE A 67 -33.67 26.36 35.78
N ARG A 68 -33.91 26.80 37.02
CA ARG A 68 -33.00 26.83 38.16
C ARG A 68 -33.55 25.86 39.21
N LEU A 69 -32.66 25.28 40.02
CA LEU A 69 -32.78 24.85 41.44
C LEU A 69 -32.06 23.49 41.65
N PRO A 70 -31.63 23.13 42.88
CA PRO A 70 -31.07 23.96 43.94
C PRO A 70 -29.78 23.37 44.59
N ASN A 71 -29.09 24.25 45.32
CA ASN A 71 -28.03 23.95 46.27
C ASN A 71 -28.51 23.04 47.41
N THR A 72 -27.75 21.99 47.75
CA THR A 72 -27.79 21.33 49.06
C THR A 72 -26.38 21.23 49.64
N ARG A 73 -26.19 21.86 50.80
CA ARG A 73 -25.01 21.69 51.67
C ARG A 73 -25.27 20.50 52.58
N PHE A 74 -24.29 19.61 52.75
CA PHE A 74 -24.22 18.75 53.93
C PHE A 74 -22.81 18.74 54.54
N ALA A 75 -22.83 18.53 55.86
CA ALA A 75 -21.83 18.84 56.86
C ALA A 75 -20.46 18.16 56.71
N SER A 76 -19.45 18.83 57.29
CA SER A 76 -18.11 18.34 57.54
C SER A 76 -18.10 17.11 58.46
N VAL A 77 -17.46 16.03 58.02
CA VAL A 77 -17.06 14.92 58.88
C VAL A 77 -15.53 14.92 58.95
N SER A 78 -15.02 15.06 60.17
CA SER A 78 -13.60 14.97 60.50
C SER A 78 -13.22 13.49 60.63
N THR A 79 -12.35 12.99 59.74
CA THR A 79 -11.69 11.69 59.89
C THR A 79 -10.18 11.87 59.96
N ARG A 80 -9.61 11.29 61.01
CA ARG A 80 -8.18 11.26 61.31
C ARG A 80 -7.42 10.55 60.19
N SER A 81 -6.35 11.19 59.70
CA SER A 81 -5.42 10.59 58.75
C SER A 81 -4.62 9.48 59.43
N ALA A 82 -4.86 8.23 59.05
CA ALA A 82 -3.94 7.13 59.25
C ALA A 82 -3.03 7.08 58.03
N ALA A 83 -1.72 7.13 58.25
CA ALA A 83 -0.73 6.94 57.22
C ALA A 83 -0.87 5.53 56.61
N SER A 84 -1.42 5.45 55.41
CA SER A 84 -1.29 4.28 54.54
C SER A 84 -0.51 4.71 53.32
N SER A 85 0.68 4.11 53.15
CA SER A 85 1.50 4.19 51.95
C SER A 85 0.62 4.15 50.71
N SER A 86 0.59 5.25 49.95
CA SER A 86 0.06 5.24 48.60
C SER A 86 0.74 4.10 47.85
N PRO A 87 0.00 3.19 47.19
CA PRO A 87 0.64 2.40 46.16
C PRO A 87 1.20 3.42 45.19
N SER A 88 2.51 3.37 44.94
CA SER A 88 3.08 4.10 43.81
C SER A 88 2.20 3.73 42.64
N VAL A 89 1.43 4.68 42.13
CA VAL A 89 0.85 4.58 40.81
C VAL A 89 2.09 4.35 39.95
N LEU A 90 2.31 3.09 39.56
CA LEU A 90 3.15 2.77 38.43
C LEU A 90 2.50 3.59 37.32
N ALA A 91 3.05 4.78 37.08
CA ALA A 91 2.77 5.52 35.88
C ALA A 91 3.00 4.49 34.79
N SER A 92 1.90 4.04 34.18
CA SER A 92 1.95 3.20 33.01
C SER A 92 2.57 4.09 31.96
N ALA A 93 3.90 4.13 31.96
CA ALA A 93 4.71 4.73 30.93
C ALA A 93 4.56 3.78 29.75
N VAL A 94 3.39 3.82 29.11
CA VAL A 94 3.25 3.35 27.74
C VAL A 94 4.26 4.19 26.97
N PRO A 95 5.35 3.60 26.46
CA PRO A 95 6.33 4.37 25.69
C PRO A 95 5.59 4.96 24.50
N SER A 96 5.51 6.29 24.44
CA SER A 96 4.68 7.03 23.49
C SER A 96 5.33 7.21 22.12
N ASP A 97 6.61 6.88 22.01
CA ASP A 97 7.42 7.28 20.86
C ASP A 97 7.43 6.14 19.84
N VAL A 98 6.66 6.33 18.78
CA VAL A 98 6.67 5.46 17.61
C VAL A 98 8.04 5.60 16.93
N PRO A 99 8.74 4.49 16.59
CA PRO A 99 9.98 4.58 15.84
C PRO A 99 9.76 5.23 14.46
N SER A 100 10.62 6.15 14.05
CA SER A 100 10.50 6.83 12.74
C SER A 100 10.42 5.86 11.57
N ALA A 101 11.14 4.72 11.64
CA ALA A 101 11.08 3.68 10.62
C ALA A 101 9.68 3.08 10.43
N ALA A 102 8.86 3.01 11.50
CA ALA A 102 7.49 2.52 11.40
C ALA A 102 6.57 3.56 10.73
N GLU A 103 6.77 4.85 11.02
CA GLU A 103 6.04 5.95 10.38
C GLU A 103 6.39 6.03 8.89
N GLU A 104 7.67 5.96 8.53
CA GLU A 104 8.12 5.94 7.14
C GLU A 104 7.58 4.73 6.37
N LEU A 105 7.49 3.55 7.00
CA LEU A 105 6.86 2.37 6.38
C LEU A 105 5.36 2.59 6.15
N VAL A 106 4.66 3.20 7.11
CA VAL A 106 3.24 3.55 6.95
C VAL A 106 3.03 4.50 5.77
N ASP A 107 3.88 5.52 5.62
CA ASP A 107 3.82 6.44 4.48
C ASP A 107 4.10 5.71 3.16
N TYR A 108 5.11 4.86 3.11
CA TYR A 108 5.41 4.04 1.94
C TYR A 108 4.23 3.15 1.54
N LEU A 109 3.56 2.49 2.50
CA LEU A 109 2.39 1.64 2.27
C LEU A 109 1.18 2.42 1.76
N ASN A 110 0.97 3.64 2.29
CA ASN A 110 -0.10 4.54 1.88
C ASN A 110 0.10 5.13 0.47
N ASN A 111 1.34 5.25 0.02
CA ASN A 111 1.68 5.65 -1.35
C ASN A 111 1.73 4.47 -2.33
N SER A 112 1.87 3.24 -1.84
CA SER A 112 2.06 2.01 -2.64
C SER A 112 0.78 1.17 -2.74
N TRP A 113 -0.24 1.67 -3.45
CA TRP A 113 -1.55 1.00 -3.57
C TRP A 113 -1.53 -0.27 -4.42
N THR A 114 -0.67 -0.32 -5.42
CA THR A 114 -0.46 -1.44 -6.34
C THR A 114 1.04 -1.64 -6.60
N SER A 115 1.45 -2.72 -7.27
CA SER A 115 2.86 -2.92 -7.65
C SER A 115 3.43 -1.76 -8.49
N PHE A 116 2.59 -1.15 -9.33
CA PHE A 116 2.96 0.05 -10.10
C PHE A 116 3.27 1.26 -9.21
N HIS A 117 2.45 1.48 -8.18
CA HIS A 117 2.66 2.58 -7.23
C HIS A 117 3.85 2.30 -6.30
N ALA A 118 4.06 1.05 -5.88
CA ALA A 118 5.23 0.65 -5.09
C ALA A 118 6.54 0.90 -5.84
N THR A 119 6.58 0.54 -7.13
CA THR A 119 7.73 0.81 -7.99
C THR A 119 7.94 2.30 -8.22
N ALA A 120 6.88 3.07 -8.43
CA ALA A 120 6.97 4.52 -8.61
C ALA A 120 7.46 5.23 -7.33
N GLU A 121 6.96 4.82 -6.16
CA GLU A 121 7.39 5.38 -4.87
C GLU A 121 8.84 5.02 -4.56
N SER A 122 9.25 3.77 -4.83
CA SER A 122 10.66 3.35 -4.72
C SER A 122 11.56 4.18 -5.64
N ALA A 123 11.14 4.40 -6.89
CA ALA A 123 11.88 5.23 -7.85
C ALA A 123 11.98 6.69 -7.39
N ARG A 124 10.92 7.25 -6.79
CA ARG A 124 10.92 8.60 -6.21
C ARG A 124 11.97 8.71 -5.11
N MET A 125 11.94 7.80 -4.12
CA MET A 125 12.89 7.76 -3.01
C MET A 125 14.34 7.60 -3.48
N LEU A 126 14.59 6.74 -4.47
CA LEU A 126 15.93 6.58 -5.08
C LEU A 126 16.40 7.84 -5.77
N THR A 127 15.53 8.50 -6.53
CA THR A 127 15.84 9.75 -7.24
C THR A 127 16.18 10.86 -6.25
N GLU A 128 15.40 11.02 -5.17
CA GLU A 128 15.64 11.99 -4.11
C GLU A 128 16.97 11.73 -3.37
N ALA A 129 17.37 10.47 -3.24
CA ALA A 129 18.67 10.09 -2.70
C ALA A 129 19.84 10.27 -3.70
N GLY A 130 19.57 10.74 -4.92
CA GLY A 130 20.56 11.01 -5.96
C GLY A 130 21.02 9.78 -6.72
N PHE A 131 20.18 8.75 -6.84
CA PHE A 131 20.40 7.67 -7.81
C PHE A 131 20.00 8.14 -9.22
N THR A 132 20.72 7.68 -10.24
CA THR A 132 20.44 7.99 -11.64
C THR A 132 19.55 6.91 -12.24
N ARG A 133 18.40 7.31 -12.81
CA ARG A 133 17.53 6.40 -13.56
C ARG A 133 18.19 6.00 -14.88
N LEU A 134 18.27 4.70 -15.13
CA LEU A 134 18.71 4.10 -16.37
C LEU A 134 17.52 3.65 -17.21
N SER A 135 17.68 3.71 -18.53
CA SER A 135 16.76 3.14 -19.51
C SER A 135 17.34 1.83 -20.02
N GLU A 136 16.57 0.75 -19.97
CA GLU A 136 17.00 -0.56 -20.49
C GLU A 136 17.17 -0.60 -22.01
N ARG A 137 16.81 0.48 -22.71
CA ARG A 137 16.96 0.62 -24.16
C ARG A 137 18.27 1.27 -24.56
N ASP A 138 18.98 1.85 -23.60
CA ASP A 138 20.18 2.64 -23.85
C ASP A 138 21.42 1.84 -23.44
N GLU A 139 22.58 2.17 -24.01
CA GLU A 139 23.87 1.66 -23.54
C GLU A 139 24.26 2.34 -22.22
N TRP A 140 24.70 1.56 -21.24
CA TRP A 140 24.98 2.07 -19.88
C TRP A 140 26.47 2.34 -19.66
N ALA A 141 26.83 3.60 -19.41
CA ALA A 141 28.17 4.00 -19.01
C ALA A 141 28.29 4.07 -17.47
N LEU A 142 28.35 2.91 -16.82
CA LEU A 142 28.43 2.80 -15.35
C LEU A 142 29.83 3.16 -14.83
N LYS A 143 29.90 3.74 -13.63
CA LYS A 143 31.15 4.18 -12.98
C LYS A 143 31.23 3.68 -11.53
N PRO A 144 32.43 3.33 -11.03
CA PRO A 144 32.69 3.17 -9.60
C PRO A 144 32.20 4.39 -8.80
N GLY A 145 31.62 4.15 -7.62
CA GLY A 145 30.95 5.18 -6.80
C GLY A 145 29.58 5.62 -7.33
N GLY A 146 29.19 5.19 -8.53
CA GLY A 146 27.90 5.53 -9.14
C GLY A 146 26.73 4.77 -8.53
N ARG A 147 25.55 5.41 -8.56
CA ARG A 147 24.30 4.88 -7.98
C ARG A 147 23.20 4.97 -9.02
N TYR A 148 22.57 3.84 -9.31
CA TYR A 148 21.69 3.70 -10.47
C TYR A 148 20.48 2.85 -10.17
N PHE A 149 19.41 3.03 -10.94
CA PHE A 149 18.27 2.12 -10.92
C PHE A 149 17.58 2.08 -12.27
N PHE A 150 16.87 0.99 -12.57
CA PHE A 150 15.97 0.91 -13.71
C PHE A 150 14.67 0.23 -13.30
N THR A 151 13.64 0.43 -14.11
CA THR A 151 12.30 -0.15 -13.89
C THR A 151 11.90 -0.96 -15.11
N ARG A 152 11.24 -2.10 -14.90
CA ARG A 152 10.66 -2.91 -15.98
C ARG A 152 9.15 -3.05 -15.77
N ASN A 153 8.38 -2.93 -16.86
CA ASN A 153 6.91 -2.95 -16.86
C ASN A 153 6.22 -1.90 -15.94
N MET A 154 6.97 -0.95 -15.37
CA MET A 154 6.54 -0.07 -14.28
C MET A 154 6.18 -0.79 -12.97
N SER A 155 6.35 -2.11 -12.87
CA SER A 155 5.97 -2.90 -11.70
C SER A 155 7.16 -3.58 -11.01
N SER A 156 8.33 -3.63 -11.63
CA SER A 156 9.57 -4.09 -10.99
C SER A 156 10.64 -3.01 -11.03
N ILE A 157 11.50 -3.00 -10.01
CA ILE A 157 12.63 -2.07 -9.90
C ILE A 157 13.88 -2.77 -9.39
N VAL A 158 15.00 -2.48 -10.06
CA VAL A 158 16.33 -2.91 -9.64
C VAL A 158 17.15 -1.66 -9.41
N ALA A 159 17.72 -1.54 -8.22
CA ALA A 159 18.57 -0.42 -7.84
C ALA A 159 19.89 -0.92 -7.28
N PHE A 160 20.99 -0.24 -7.63
CA PHE A 160 22.31 -0.65 -7.23
C PHE A 160 23.28 0.51 -7.05
N ALA A 161 24.22 0.33 -6.13
CA ALA A 161 25.32 1.24 -5.85
C ALA A 161 26.65 0.51 -6.08
N VAL A 162 27.48 1.07 -6.96
CA VAL A 162 28.78 0.49 -7.34
C VAL A 162 29.84 0.99 -6.36
N GLY A 163 30.58 0.09 -5.71
CA GLY A 163 31.69 0.47 -4.85
C GLY A 163 32.78 1.26 -5.58
N GLU A 164 33.48 2.15 -4.89
CA GLU A 164 34.55 2.95 -5.52
C GLU A 164 35.78 2.11 -5.86
N LYS A 165 35.96 0.95 -5.21
CA LYS A 165 37.01 -0.03 -5.50
C LYS A 165 36.50 -1.23 -6.29
N TYR A 166 35.34 -1.09 -6.94
CA TYR A 166 34.80 -2.14 -7.78
C TYR A 166 35.65 -2.34 -9.03
N GLU A 167 35.95 -3.59 -9.34
CA GLU A 167 36.56 -4.03 -10.59
C GLU A 167 35.69 -5.15 -11.22
N PRO A 168 35.60 -5.23 -12.56
CA PRO A 168 34.89 -6.31 -13.22
C PRO A 168 35.37 -7.69 -12.74
N GLY A 169 34.44 -8.51 -12.27
CA GLY A 169 34.72 -9.81 -11.62
C GLY A 169 34.44 -9.82 -10.12
N ASN A 170 34.35 -8.64 -9.48
CA ASN A 170 33.92 -8.54 -8.08
C ASN A 170 32.42 -8.91 -7.91
N GLY A 171 32.08 -9.31 -6.68
CA GLY A 171 30.75 -9.83 -6.33
C GLY A 171 29.65 -8.78 -6.16
N PHE A 172 28.42 -9.30 -6.00
CA PHE A 172 27.21 -8.53 -5.74
C PHE A 172 26.61 -8.93 -4.38
N ASN A 173 26.16 -7.94 -3.62
CA ASN A 173 25.38 -8.12 -2.39
C ASN A 173 23.93 -7.76 -2.71
N ILE A 174 23.06 -8.76 -2.89
CA ILE A 174 21.71 -8.59 -3.41
C ILE A 174 20.66 -8.87 -2.33
N ILE A 175 19.70 -7.97 -2.15
CA ILE A 175 18.47 -8.23 -1.40
C ILE A 175 17.30 -8.30 -2.41
N GLY A 176 16.59 -9.43 -2.40
CA GLY A 176 15.39 -9.63 -3.22
C GLY A 176 14.11 -9.50 -2.38
N ALA A 177 13.10 -8.85 -2.93
CA ALA A 177 11.73 -8.84 -2.40
C ALA A 177 10.73 -8.70 -3.58
N HIS A 178 9.43 -8.58 -3.29
CA HIS A 178 8.43 -8.33 -4.32
C HIS A 178 7.47 -7.19 -4.00
N THR A 179 6.92 -6.63 -5.06
CA THR A 179 6.07 -5.42 -5.05
C THR A 179 4.58 -5.73 -5.13
N ASP A 180 4.22 -6.94 -5.55
CA ASP A 180 2.82 -7.35 -5.67
C ASP A 180 2.30 -7.99 -4.38
N SER A 181 0.97 -7.98 -4.27
CA SER A 181 0.22 -8.63 -3.19
C SER A 181 -1.06 -9.23 -3.79
N PRO A 182 -1.69 -10.21 -3.15
CA PRO A 182 -2.92 -10.79 -3.64
C PRO A 182 -4.07 -9.77 -3.65
N CYS A 183 -4.75 -9.62 -4.78
CA CYS A 183 -5.83 -8.66 -4.95
C CYS A 183 -6.85 -9.10 -6.02
N PRO A 184 -8.08 -8.55 -6.02
CA PRO A 184 -8.95 -8.60 -7.18
C PRO A 184 -8.44 -7.61 -8.23
N LYS A 185 -8.16 -8.08 -9.44
CA LYS A 185 -7.87 -7.23 -10.62
C LYS A 185 -9.11 -7.08 -11.49
N LEU A 186 -9.30 -5.94 -12.12
CA LEU A 186 -10.41 -5.75 -13.06
C LEU A 186 -10.22 -6.66 -14.29
N LYS A 187 -11.30 -7.27 -14.77
CA LYS A 187 -11.28 -8.05 -16.01
C LYS A 187 -11.18 -7.12 -17.23
N PRO A 188 -10.59 -7.59 -18.36
CA PRO A 188 -10.59 -6.84 -19.63
C PRO A 188 -11.99 -6.49 -20.14
N VAL A 189 -13.00 -7.28 -19.77
CA VAL A 189 -14.41 -6.94 -19.91
C VAL A 189 -15.02 -6.98 -18.52
N SER A 190 -15.16 -5.81 -17.90
CA SER A 190 -15.60 -5.69 -16.51
C SER A 190 -17.06 -5.26 -16.36
N ALA A 191 -17.75 -4.86 -17.43
CA ALA A 191 -19.16 -4.45 -17.33
C ALA A 191 -20.07 -5.64 -16.93
N VAL A 192 -20.57 -5.63 -15.69
CA VAL A 192 -21.58 -6.57 -15.20
C VAL A 192 -22.86 -5.80 -14.83
N LYS A 193 -24.04 -6.25 -15.25
CA LYS A 193 -25.34 -5.69 -14.84
C LYS A 193 -26.21 -6.81 -14.30
N LYS A 194 -26.63 -6.72 -13.03
CA LYS A 194 -27.44 -7.75 -12.35
C LYS A 194 -28.29 -7.12 -11.25
N GLY A 195 -29.55 -7.53 -11.13
CA GLY A 195 -30.43 -7.14 -10.02
C GLY A 195 -30.64 -5.62 -9.87
N GLY A 196 -30.60 -4.85 -10.97
CA GLY A 196 -30.72 -3.40 -10.93
C GLY A 196 -29.43 -2.66 -10.55
N PHE A 197 -28.31 -3.36 -10.40
CA PHE A 197 -27.00 -2.78 -10.11
C PHE A 197 -26.03 -2.91 -11.30
N LEU A 198 -25.14 -1.94 -11.41
CA LEU A 198 -23.92 -1.99 -12.20
C LEU A 198 -22.81 -2.50 -11.30
N GLY A 199 -22.22 -3.63 -11.66
CA GLY A 199 -21.04 -4.20 -11.01
C GLY A 199 -19.82 -4.18 -11.92
N VAL A 200 -18.66 -4.41 -11.32
CA VAL A 200 -17.37 -4.50 -12.01
C VAL A 200 -16.86 -5.93 -11.88
N GLY A 201 -16.72 -6.62 -13.01
CA GLY A 201 -16.15 -7.96 -13.08
C GLY A 201 -14.67 -7.93 -12.73
N VAL A 202 -14.28 -8.78 -11.78
CA VAL A 202 -12.90 -8.92 -11.29
C VAL A 202 -12.39 -10.35 -11.47
N GLN A 203 -11.08 -10.51 -11.47
CA GLN A 203 -10.37 -11.78 -11.41
C GLN A 203 -9.47 -11.81 -10.17
N THR A 204 -9.30 -12.98 -9.58
CA THR A 204 -8.39 -13.16 -8.44
C THR A 204 -6.94 -13.18 -8.92
N TYR A 205 -6.09 -12.38 -8.30
CA TYR A 205 -4.64 -12.39 -8.49
C TYR A 205 -3.96 -12.84 -7.20
N GLY A 206 -3.12 -13.88 -7.28
CA GLY A 206 -2.46 -14.47 -6.10
C GLY A 206 -3.37 -15.32 -5.20
N GLY A 207 -2.84 -15.74 -4.05
CA GLY A 207 -3.50 -16.63 -3.08
C GLY A 207 -4.30 -15.90 -2.00
N GLY A 208 -5.13 -14.91 -2.36
CA GLY A 208 -5.78 -14.01 -1.40
C GLY A 208 -6.79 -14.66 -0.44
N LEU A 209 -6.89 -14.11 0.77
CA LEU A 209 -7.96 -14.42 1.72
C LEU A 209 -9.25 -13.68 1.32
N TRP A 210 -9.91 -14.13 0.25
CA TRP A 210 -10.98 -13.38 -0.42
C TRP A 210 -12.17 -12.94 0.45
N HIS A 211 -12.44 -13.62 1.55
CA HIS A 211 -13.50 -13.22 2.48
C HIS A 211 -13.20 -11.88 3.18
N THR A 212 -11.94 -11.47 3.31
CA THR A 212 -11.56 -10.20 3.97
C THR A 212 -11.83 -8.97 3.09
N TRP A 213 -12.06 -9.17 1.79
CA TRP A 213 -12.41 -8.13 0.82
C TRP A 213 -13.89 -7.75 0.85
N PHE A 214 -14.72 -8.55 1.50
CA PHE A 214 -16.13 -8.25 1.67
C PHE A 214 -16.34 -7.12 2.68
N ASP A 215 -17.35 -6.30 2.42
CA ASP A 215 -17.79 -5.20 3.28
C ASP A 215 -16.72 -4.14 3.62
N ARG A 216 -15.67 -4.08 2.80
CA ARG A 216 -14.68 -3.01 2.77
C ARG A 216 -15.13 -1.85 1.89
N ASP A 217 -14.63 -0.66 2.22
CA ASP A 217 -14.77 0.52 1.39
C ASP A 217 -13.64 0.49 0.35
N LEU A 218 -13.98 0.07 -0.86
CA LEU A 218 -13.01 -0.27 -1.90
C LEU A 218 -12.99 0.80 -3.00
N SER A 219 -11.84 0.89 -3.65
CA SER A 219 -11.63 1.71 -4.83
C SER A 219 -10.74 0.99 -5.84
N VAL A 220 -10.31 1.69 -6.89
CA VAL A 220 -9.41 1.17 -7.91
C VAL A 220 -8.15 2.02 -8.04
N ALA A 221 -7.03 1.36 -8.29
CA ALA A 221 -5.76 2.00 -8.62
C ALA A 221 -4.97 1.13 -9.59
N GLY A 222 -4.03 1.72 -10.32
CA GLY A 222 -3.15 0.98 -11.22
C GLY A 222 -2.56 1.87 -12.30
N ARG A 223 -2.45 1.33 -13.52
CA ARG A 223 -1.96 2.08 -14.68
C ARG A 223 -3.00 2.11 -15.79
N VAL A 224 -3.01 3.21 -16.53
CA VAL A 224 -3.86 3.41 -17.70
C VAL A 224 -2.99 3.67 -18.91
N LEU A 225 -3.29 2.98 -20.01
CA LEU A 225 -2.72 3.27 -21.32
C LEU A 225 -3.57 4.37 -21.96
N LEU A 226 -2.99 5.56 -22.09
CA LEU A 226 -3.63 6.73 -22.65
C LEU A 226 -3.12 7.03 -24.06
N ARG A 227 -3.99 7.64 -24.87
CA ARG A 227 -3.65 8.27 -26.15
C ARG A 227 -4.16 9.72 -26.17
N ARG A 228 -3.38 10.62 -25.59
CA ARG A 228 -3.64 12.06 -25.53
C ARG A 228 -3.79 12.66 -26.94
N GLY A 229 -4.83 13.42 -27.23
CA GLY A 229 -5.05 14.12 -28.50
C GLY A 229 -5.81 13.35 -29.58
N LYS A 230 -6.94 12.72 -29.22
CA LYS A 230 -7.95 12.08 -30.12
C LYS A 230 -7.36 11.45 -31.40
N ASN A 231 -6.83 10.22 -31.27
CA ASN A 231 -6.40 9.30 -32.34
C ASN A 231 -5.09 9.60 -33.10
N LYS A 232 -4.36 10.70 -32.80
CA LYS A 232 -3.01 10.95 -33.37
C LYS A 232 -1.89 11.04 -32.32
N GLY A 233 -2.22 10.90 -31.05
CA GLY A 233 -1.26 10.95 -29.94
C GLY A 233 -0.33 9.75 -29.85
N ARG A 234 0.84 9.98 -29.25
CA ARG A 234 1.70 8.90 -28.76
C ARG A 234 1.01 8.23 -27.59
N THR A 235 1.08 6.91 -27.51
CA THR A 235 0.59 6.18 -26.33
C THR A 235 1.55 6.34 -25.15
N SER A 236 1.01 6.55 -23.97
CA SER A 236 1.74 6.63 -22.70
C SER A 236 1.03 5.80 -21.63
N HIS A 237 1.79 5.38 -20.63
CA HIS A 237 1.23 4.83 -19.41
C HIS A 237 1.23 5.91 -18.34
N GLU A 238 0.10 6.11 -17.67
CA GLU A 238 -0.05 7.01 -16.54
C GLU A 238 -0.63 6.23 -15.35
N LEU A 239 -0.22 6.59 -14.14
CA LEU A 239 -0.77 5.99 -12.93
C LEU A 239 -2.10 6.66 -12.59
N VAL A 240 -3.04 5.88 -12.07
CA VAL A 240 -4.31 6.38 -11.57
C VAL A 240 -4.59 5.79 -10.20
N ARG A 241 -5.12 6.61 -9.29
CA ARG A 241 -5.59 6.20 -7.97
C ARG A 241 -6.84 7.00 -7.62
N VAL A 242 -7.98 6.33 -7.60
CA VAL A 242 -9.25 6.94 -7.20
C VAL A 242 -9.28 6.97 -5.67
N ALA A 243 -8.94 8.11 -5.05
CA ALA A 243 -8.74 8.21 -3.58
C ALA A 243 -10.02 8.25 -2.73
N ARG A 244 -11.18 7.89 -3.31
CA ARG A 244 -12.48 7.79 -2.64
C ARG A 244 -13.07 6.39 -2.85
N PRO A 245 -13.88 5.85 -1.92
CA PRO A 245 -14.52 4.57 -2.13
C PRO A 245 -15.59 4.68 -3.21
N ILE A 246 -15.46 3.87 -4.27
CA ILE A 246 -16.39 3.86 -5.41
C ILE A 246 -17.01 2.48 -5.63
N ILE A 247 -16.48 1.45 -4.99
CA ILE A 247 -16.93 0.07 -5.16
C ILE A 247 -17.02 -0.67 -3.83
N ARG A 248 -17.91 -1.67 -3.77
CA ARG A 248 -18.08 -2.49 -2.56
C ARG A 248 -18.50 -3.92 -2.92
N ILE A 249 -17.95 -4.91 -2.23
CA ILE A 249 -18.38 -6.31 -2.31
C ILE A 249 -19.24 -6.62 -1.07
N PRO A 250 -20.58 -6.53 -1.14
CA PRO A 250 -21.43 -6.74 0.03
C PRO A 250 -21.55 -8.23 0.40
N THR A 251 -21.58 -8.55 1.70
CA THR A 251 -22.00 -9.89 2.13
C THR A 251 -23.50 -10.11 1.95
N LEU A 252 -23.88 -11.39 1.80
CA LEU A 252 -25.28 -11.78 1.91
C LEU A 252 -25.71 -11.74 3.39
N ALA A 253 -26.88 -11.18 3.68
CA ALA A 253 -27.40 -11.13 5.03
C ALA A 253 -27.56 -12.54 5.62
N ILE A 254 -27.12 -12.73 6.88
CA ILE A 254 -27.16 -14.02 7.60
C ILE A 254 -28.55 -14.66 7.65
N HIS A 255 -29.63 -13.88 7.59
CA HIS A 255 -31.00 -14.39 7.54
C HIS A 255 -31.27 -15.29 6.32
N LEU A 256 -30.54 -15.06 5.23
CA LEU A 256 -30.58 -15.79 3.97
C LEU A 256 -29.43 -16.81 3.84
N ASP A 257 -28.44 -16.77 4.72
CA ASP A 257 -27.35 -17.75 4.86
C ASP A 257 -27.14 -18.12 6.33
N ARG A 258 -28.11 -18.88 6.87
CA ARG A 258 -28.22 -19.13 8.32
C ARG A 258 -27.08 -19.99 8.87
N ASN A 259 -26.40 -20.73 8.02
CA ASN A 259 -25.38 -21.69 8.40
C ASN A 259 -23.95 -21.14 8.23
N VAL A 260 -23.78 -19.88 7.82
CA VAL A 260 -22.45 -19.29 7.53
C VAL A 260 -21.47 -19.38 8.71
N ASN A 261 -21.96 -19.25 9.94
CA ASN A 261 -21.13 -19.30 11.15
C ASN A 261 -20.79 -20.73 11.59
N THR A 262 -21.55 -21.73 11.15
CA THR A 262 -21.34 -23.15 11.53
C THR A 262 -20.66 -23.95 10.43
N GLU A 263 -20.95 -23.65 9.16
CA GLU A 263 -20.40 -24.32 7.97
C GLU A 263 -19.29 -23.54 7.27
N GLY A 264 -19.04 -22.30 7.70
CA GLY A 264 -18.06 -21.39 7.12
C GLY A 264 -18.59 -20.61 5.92
N PHE A 265 -17.91 -19.49 5.62
CA PHE A 265 -18.23 -18.62 4.49
C PHE A 265 -17.82 -19.28 3.16
N LYS A 266 -18.81 -19.80 2.43
CA LYS A 266 -18.60 -20.50 1.15
C LYS A 266 -18.63 -19.51 -0.02
N LEU A 267 -17.45 -19.07 -0.42
CA LEU A 267 -17.28 -18.12 -1.52
C LEU A 267 -17.17 -18.83 -2.89
N ASN A 268 -17.93 -18.35 -3.87
CA ASN A 268 -17.62 -18.56 -5.28
C ASN A 268 -16.94 -17.29 -5.84
N THR A 269 -15.68 -17.40 -6.24
CA THR A 269 -14.85 -16.25 -6.66
C THR A 269 -15.32 -15.60 -7.96
N GLU A 270 -16.09 -16.30 -8.79
CA GLU A 270 -16.63 -15.74 -10.03
C GLU A 270 -17.96 -15.01 -9.78
N THR A 271 -18.88 -15.63 -9.05
CA THR A 271 -20.26 -15.13 -8.95
C THR A 271 -20.50 -14.20 -7.77
N HIS A 272 -19.66 -14.24 -6.73
CA HIS A 272 -19.86 -13.47 -5.49
C HIS A 272 -18.83 -12.35 -5.28
N LEU A 273 -17.74 -12.30 -6.06
CA LEU A 273 -16.65 -11.34 -5.84
C LEU A 273 -16.77 -10.06 -6.68
N ALA A 274 -17.74 -9.96 -7.60
CA ALA A 274 -17.92 -8.77 -8.43
C ALA A 274 -18.44 -7.59 -7.57
N PRO A 275 -17.64 -6.54 -7.32
CA PRO A 275 -18.12 -5.39 -6.57
C PRO A 275 -19.22 -4.61 -7.29
N LEU A 276 -20.08 -3.97 -6.50
CA LEU A 276 -21.07 -3.00 -6.96
C LEU A 276 -20.41 -1.64 -7.16
N LEU A 277 -20.69 -0.99 -8.28
CA LEU A 277 -20.25 0.37 -8.62
C LEU A 277 -21.37 1.38 -8.40
N SER A 278 -22.56 1.10 -8.92
CA SER A 278 -23.72 1.98 -8.78
C SER A 278 -25.03 1.24 -9.04
N THR A 279 -26.17 1.86 -8.74
CA THR A 279 -27.46 1.39 -9.25
C THR A 279 -27.55 1.69 -10.75
N ALA A 280 -28.24 0.84 -11.52
CA ALA A 280 -28.47 1.04 -12.94
C ALA A 280 -29.16 2.38 -13.25
N ILE A 281 -30.14 2.76 -12.43
CA ILE A 281 -30.88 4.03 -12.59
C ILE A 281 -29.92 5.22 -12.49
N LYS A 282 -29.12 5.29 -11.42
CA LYS A 282 -28.17 6.39 -11.26
C LYS A 282 -27.09 6.38 -12.34
N GLY A 283 -26.60 5.21 -12.74
CA GLY A 283 -25.63 5.08 -13.82
C GLY A 283 -26.16 5.57 -15.18
N GLU A 284 -27.43 5.33 -15.48
CA GLU A 284 -28.09 5.83 -16.70
C GLU A 284 -28.27 7.36 -16.65
N LEU A 285 -28.71 7.91 -15.51
CA LEU A 285 -28.83 9.36 -15.32
C LEU A 285 -27.49 10.10 -15.47
N GLU A 286 -26.41 9.56 -14.92
CA GLU A 286 -25.07 10.16 -15.04
C GLU A 286 -24.50 10.03 -16.46
N ALA A 287 -24.86 8.99 -17.21
CA ALA A 287 -24.43 8.83 -18.60
C ALA A 287 -25.08 9.89 -19.53
N GLU A 288 -26.30 10.32 -19.23
CA GLU A 288 -26.98 11.39 -19.97
C GLU A 288 -26.39 12.78 -19.68
N THR A 289 -25.89 13.03 -18.47
CA THR A 289 -25.26 14.30 -18.08
C THR A 289 -23.79 14.41 -18.47
N SER A 290 -23.04 13.30 -18.46
CA SER A 290 -21.63 13.25 -18.87
C SER A 290 -21.42 13.02 -20.37
N GLY A 291 -22.50 12.75 -21.12
CA GLY A 291 -22.50 12.62 -22.57
C GLY A 291 -22.57 13.96 -23.29
N GLY A 292 -21.41 14.53 -23.62
CA GLY A 292 -21.31 15.32 -24.85
C GLY A 292 -21.93 14.52 -25.99
N LYS A 293 -22.75 15.17 -26.83
CA LYS A 293 -23.41 14.56 -27.99
C LYS A 293 -22.46 13.58 -28.67
N ALA A 294 -22.67 12.28 -28.47
CA ALA A 294 -22.26 11.33 -29.47
C ALA A 294 -23.06 11.75 -30.69
N GLU A 295 -22.41 12.38 -31.67
CA GLU A 295 -22.99 12.53 -32.99
C GLU A 295 -23.52 11.15 -33.36
N GLU A 296 -24.84 11.10 -33.58
CA GLU A 296 -25.51 9.95 -34.14
C GLU A 296 -24.95 9.76 -35.55
N ASP A 297 -23.78 9.14 -35.63
CA ASP A 297 -23.30 8.57 -36.87
C ASP A 297 -24.14 7.31 -37.07
N GLU A 298 -25.31 7.52 -37.70
CA GLU A 298 -26.26 6.52 -38.15
C GLU A 298 -25.60 5.58 -39.18
N LYS A 299 -24.68 4.74 -38.72
CA LYS A 299 -24.23 3.58 -39.46
C LYS A 299 -24.31 2.37 -38.55
N LYS A 300 -25.29 1.52 -38.87
CA LYS A 300 -25.51 0.15 -38.39
C LYS A 300 -24.21 -0.65 -38.29
N LYS A 301 -23.44 -0.44 -37.23
CA LYS A 301 -22.51 -1.42 -36.67
C LYS A 301 -23.23 -2.02 -35.48
N GLU A 302 -23.31 -3.35 -35.44
CA GLU A 302 -23.83 -4.08 -34.28
C GLU A 302 -23.33 -3.41 -32.99
N LYS A 303 -24.24 -2.92 -32.16
CA LYS A 303 -23.90 -2.24 -30.90
C LYS A 303 -23.24 -3.26 -29.98
N LYS A 304 -21.93 -3.44 -30.14
CA LYS A 304 -21.12 -4.28 -29.27
C LYS A 304 -21.27 -3.72 -27.86
N LYS A 305 -21.67 -4.56 -26.91
CA LYS A 305 -21.77 -4.15 -25.51
C LYS A 305 -20.43 -3.53 -25.08
N PRO A 306 -20.44 -2.38 -24.38
CA PRO A 306 -19.19 -1.76 -23.95
C PRO A 306 -18.45 -2.71 -23.01
N ALA A 307 -17.13 -2.76 -23.12
CA ALA A 307 -16.29 -3.63 -22.29
C ALA A 307 -16.35 -3.24 -20.80
N HIS A 308 -16.52 -1.94 -20.54
CA HIS A 308 -16.60 -1.33 -19.21
C HIS A 308 -17.80 -0.40 -19.12
N HIS A 309 -18.32 -0.17 -17.91
CA HIS A 309 -19.39 0.81 -17.71
C HIS A 309 -18.87 2.22 -18.00
N PRO A 310 -19.62 3.08 -18.73
CA PRO A 310 -19.21 4.46 -19.00
C PRO A 310 -18.90 5.26 -17.74
N LEU A 311 -19.64 5.02 -16.65
CA LEU A 311 -19.40 5.66 -15.35
C LEU A 311 -18.00 5.37 -14.80
N LEU A 312 -17.49 4.13 -14.95
CA LEU A 312 -16.14 3.79 -14.51
C LEU A 312 -15.10 4.57 -15.34
N LEU A 313 -15.28 4.63 -16.66
CA LEU A 313 -14.38 5.37 -17.53
C LEU A 313 -14.40 6.87 -17.25
N ALA A 314 -15.58 7.44 -16.94
CA ALA A 314 -15.72 8.84 -16.55
C ALA A 314 -14.96 9.16 -15.25
N VAL A 315 -15.07 8.29 -14.24
CA VAL A 315 -14.31 8.43 -12.98
C VAL A 315 -12.80 8.37 -13.24
N LEU A 316 -12.33 7.43 -14.05
CA LEU A 316 -10.90 7.35 -14.39
C LEU A 316 -10.42 8.57 -15.18
N ALA A 317 -11.25 9.06 -16.11
CA ALA A 317 -10.95 10.22 -16.92
C ALA A 317 -10.91 11.51 -16.09
N GLU A 318 -11.76 11.64 -15.08
CA GLU A 318 -11.72 12.72 -14.08
C GLU A 318 -10.39 12.73 -13.32
N GLU A 319 -9.94 11.57 -12.80
CA GLU A 319 -8.65 11.48 -12.08
C GLU A 319 -7.43 11.76 -12.98
N LEU A 320 -7.54 11.48 -14.28
CA LEU A 320 -6.45 11.63 -15.25
C LEU A 320 -6.48 12.95 -16.02
N ASP A 321 -7.50 13.79 -15.77
CA ASP A 321 -7.78 15.01 -16.52
C ASP A 321 -7.73 14.75 -18.04
N CYS A 322 -8.56 13.82 -18.51
CA CYS A 322 -8.61 13.42 -19.92
C CYS A 322 -10.04 13.17 -20.42
N ASP A 323 -10.22 13.00 -21.73
CA ASP A 323 -11.48 12.53 -22.30
C ASP A 323 -11.58 11.00 -22.14
N PRO A 324 -12.74 10.42 -21.79
CA PRO A 324 -12.89 8.96 -21.66
C PRO A 324 -12.49 8.17 -22.91
N GLY A 325 -12.61 8.77 -24.10
CA GLY A 325 -12.17 8.19 -25.37
C GLY A 325 -10.65 8.18 -25.58
N GLU A 326 -9.87 8.86 -24.73
CA GLU A 326 -8.41 8.79 -24.72
C GLU A 326 -7.87 7.59 -23.92
N ILE A 327 -8.73 6.93 -23.12
CA ILE A 327 -8.42 5.69 -22.42
C ILE A 327 -8.44 4.54 -23.43
N VAL A 328 -7.27 3.97 -23.71
CA VAL A 328 -7.11 2.85 -24.66
C VAL A 328 -7.33 1.52 -23.95
N ASP A 329 -6.68 1.34 -22.80
CA ASP A 329 -6.75 0.14 -21.96
C ASP A 329 -6.24 0.47 -20.55
N PHE A 330 -6.41 -0.44 -19.59
CA PHE A 330 -5.88 -0.27 -18.24
C PHE A 330 -5.59 -1.59 -17.53
N GLU A 331 -4.71 -1.53 -16.55
CA GLU A 331 -4.50 -2.58 -15.57
C GLU A 331 -4.78 -2.00 -14.19
N LEU A 332 -5.94 -2.35 -13.64
CA LEU A 332 -6.44 -1.82 -12.38
C LEU A 332 -6.66 -2.93 -11.37
N GLU A 333 -6.28 -2.64 -10.14
CA GLU A 333 -6.48 -3.47 -8.96
C GLU A 333 -7.55 -2.84 -8.08
N VAL A 334 -8.32 -3.68 -7.39
CA VAL A 334 -9.21 -3.24 -6.33
C VAL A 334 -8.37 -3.03 -5.07
N CYS A 335 -8.55 -1.90 -4.39
CA CYS A 335 -7.77 -1.50 -3.22
C CYS A 335 -8.70 -1.10 -2.05
N ASP A 336 -8.32 -1.43 -0.82
CA ASP A 336 -8.93 -0.86 0.38
C ASP A 336 -8.58 0.62 0.49
N THR A 337 -9.56 1.46 0.77
CA THR A 337 -9.38 2.91 0.96
C THR A 337 -9.00 3.27 2.40
N GLN A 338 -9.12 2.32 3.34
CA GLN A 338 -8.66 2.50 4.70
C GLN A 338 -7.12 2.69 4.70
N PRO A 339 -6.60 3.82 5.22
CA PRO A 339 -5.17 4.06 5.26
C PRO A 339 -4.46 3.11 6.23
N SER A 340 -3.21 2.81 5.91
CA SER A 340 -2.27 2.16 6.82
C SER A 340 -2.02 3.06 8.03
N VAL A 341 -1.98 2.47 9.23
CA VAL A 341 -1.82 3.21 10.50
C VAL A 341 -0.99 2.45 11.52
N ILE A 342 -0.45 3.18 12.49
CA ILE A 342 0.07 2.61 13.75
C ILE A 342 -1.10 2.42 14.73
N GLY A 343 -1.23 1.22 15.27
CA GLY A 343 -2.32 0.82 16.15
C GLY A 343 -1.87 0.01 17.37
N GLY A 344 -2.84 -0.50 18.12
CA GLY A 344 -2.63 -1.15 19.42
C GLY A 344 -2.65 -0.18 20.60
N ALA A 345 -3.01 -0.68 21.79
CA ALA A 345 -3.09 0.14 23.00
C ALA A 345 -1.77 0.84 23.35
N ALA A 346 -0.64 0.23 22.98
CA ALA A 346 0.70 0.79 23.14
C ALA A 346 1.32 1.31 21.83
N ARG A 347 0.53 1.48 20.75
CA ARG A 347 1.02 1.93 19.44
C ARG A 347 2.17 1.10 18.88
N GLU A 348 2.10 -0.22 19.09
CA GLU A 348 3.19 -1.18 18.78
C GLU A 348 2.93 -2.00 17.50
N PHE A 349 1.78 -1.83 16.86
CA PHE A 349 1.39 -2.58 15.66
C PHE A 349 1.24 -1.69 14.44
N ILE A 350 1.50 -2.25 13.26
CA ILE A 350 1.16 -1.64 11.97
C ILE A 350 -0.08 -2.36 11.42
N TYR A 351 -1.15 -1.62 11.16
CA TYR A 351 -2.34 -2.13 10.50
C TYR A 351 -2.33 -1.66 9.06
N SER A 352 -2.14 -2.60 8.13
CA SER A 352 -2.08 -2.30 6.71
C SER A 352 -2.41 -3.54 5.88
N GLY A 353 -3.02 -3.32 4.70
CA GLY A 353 -2.92 -4.29 3.61
C GLY A 353 -1.51 -4.33 3.02
N ARG A 354 -1.20 -5.34 2.21
CA ARG A 354 0.03 -5.42 1.40
C ARG A 354 1.35 -5.44 2.18
N LEU A 355 1.32 -5.69 3.50
CA LEU A 355 2.55 -5.88 4.29
C LEU A 355 3.41 -6.97 3.67
N ASP A 356 2.76 -8.06 3.24
CA ASP A 356 3.30 -9.03 2.30
C ASP A 356 3.26 -8.44 0.88
N ASN A 357 4.39 -8.05 0.28
CA ASN A 357 5.75 -8.00 0.83
C ASN A 357 6.36 -6.61 0.78
N LEU A 358 5.51 -5.58 0.76
CA LEU A 358 5.96 -4.19 0.73
C LEU A 358 6.78 -3.79 1.96
N ALA A 359 6.58 -4.48 3.10
CA ALA A 359 7.42 -4.27 4.28
C ALA A 359 8.89 -4.65 4.00
N SER A 360 9.15 -5.80 3.38
CA SER A 360 10.51 -6.21 3.02
C SER A 360 11.09 -5.35 1.90
N SER A 361 10.26 -5.00 0.91
CA SER A 361 10.65 -4.09 -0.18
C SER A 361 11.08 -2.72 0.35
N PHE A 362 10.33 -2.14 1.29
CA PHE A 362 10.69 -0.89 1.96
C PHE A 362 11.98 -1.04 2.77
N CYS A 363 12.12 -2.10 3.57
CA CYS A 363 13.33 -2.33 4.35
C CYS A 363 14.58 -2.50 3.48
N ALA A 364 14.47 -3.24 2.36
CA ALA A 364 15.54 -3.41 1.39
C ALA A 364 15.93 -2.07 0.77
N LEU A 365 14.94 -1.27 0.36
CA LEU A 365 15.14 0.07 -0.17
C LEU A 365 15.85 0.98 0.83
N LYS A 366 15.33 1.11 2.06
CA LYS A 366 15.95 1.90 3.13
C LYS A 366 17.39 1.46 3.41
N ALA A 367 17.63 0.16 3.50
CA ALA A 367 18.97 -0.38 3.71
C ALA A 367 19.94 0.02 2.58
N LEU A 368 19.50 -0.02 1.31
CA LEU A 368 20.32 0.44 0.18
C LEU A 368 20.55 1.95 0.20
N LEU A 369 19.54 2.75 0.56
CA LEU A 369 19.66 4.20 0.66
C LEU A 369 20.67 4.60 1.73
N ASP A 370 20.56 4.02 2.93
CA ASP A 370 21.45 4.29 4.06
C ASP A 370 22.86 3.78 3.77
N ALA A 371 22.99 2.59 3.19
CA ALA A 371 24.27 2.01 2.80
C ALA A 371 24.85 2.67 1.54
N GLY A 372 24.10 3.41 0.74
CA GLY A 372 24.57 4.05 -0.49
C GLY A 372 25.00 5.52 -0.32
N GLY A 373 24.89 6.08 0.89
CA GLY A 373 25.19 7.49 1.19
C GLY A 373 26.49 7.73 1.97
N GLY A 374 26.85 9.01 2.14
CA GLY A 374 27.82 9.43 3.16
C GLY A 374 29.27 8.91 3.01
N GLY A 375 29.71 8.58 1.80
CA GLY A 375 31.07 8.05 1.56
C GLY A 375 31.24 6.56 1.92
N SER A 376 30.15 5.86 2.23
CA SER A 376 30.14 4.42 2.56
C SER A 376 30.68 3.50 1.45
N LEU A 377 30.76 4.01 0.21
CA LEU A 377 31.22 3.30 -0.98
C LEU A 377 32.74 3.37 -1.19
N ALA A 378 33.45 4.25 -0.47
CA ALA A 378 34.87 4.53 -0.71
C ALA A 378 35.79 3.30 -0.55
N ASN A 379 35.41 2.37 0.32
CA ASN A 379 36.14 1.11 0.54
C ASN A 379 35.37 -0.12 0.06
N GLU A 380 34.22 0.06 -0.57
CA GLU A 380 33.40 -1.04 -1.10
C GLU A 380 33.99 -1.56 -2.41
N THR A 381 34.16 -2.89 -2.48
CA THR A 381 34.70 -3.58 -3.65
C THR A 381 33.58 -4.24 -4.48
N GLY A 382 32.41 -4.47 -3.89
CA GLY A 382 31.27 -5.08 -4.56
C GLY A 382 30.23 -4.09 -5.07
N VAL A 383 29.14 -4.62 -5.60
CA VAL A 383 27.93 -3.87 -5.93
C VAL A 383 26.86 -4.19 -4.89
N ARG A 384 26.30 -3.16 -4.24
CA ARG A 384 25.14 -3.31 -3.35
C ARG A 384 23.89 -3.16 -4.20
N MET A 385 22.95 -4.09 -4.12
CA MET A 385 21.80 -4.13 -5.02
C MET A 385 20.53 -4.56 -4.28
N ILE A 386 19.41 -3.97 -4.68
CA ILE A 386 18.08 -4.51 -4.41
C ILE A 386 17.40 -4.86 -5.73
N ALA A 387 16.60 -5.91 -5.70
CA ALA A 387 15.72 -6.27 -6.79
C ALA A 387 14.32 -6.53 -6.23
N LEU A 388 13.39 -5.65 -6.58
CA LEU A 388 11.99 -5.71 -6.16
C LEU A 388 11.18 -6.16 -7.38
N PHE A 389 10.70 -7.40 -7.35
CA PHE A 389 10.05 -8.05 -8.48
C PHE A 389 8.52 -7.98 -8.40
N ASP A 390 7.86 -8.02 -9.53
CA ASP A 390 6.42 -8.24 -9.65
C ASP A 390 6.11 -9.74 -9.77
N ASN A 391 4.84 -10.12 -9.67
CA ASN A 391 4.35 -11.46 -9.97
C ASN A 391 4.88 -12.61 -9.09
N GLU A 392 5.36 -12.34 -7.88
CA GLU A 392 5.75 -13.42 -6.96
C GLU A 392 4.56 -14.28 -6.59
N GLU A 393 3.42 -13.65 -6.31
CA GLU A 393 2.18 -14.26 -5.84
C GLU A 393 1.53 -15.22 -6.86
N VAL A 394 2.04 -15.21 -8.09
CA VAL A 394 1.59 -16.06 -9.20
C VAL A 394 2.71 -16.91 -9.80
N GLY A 395 3.85 -17.01 -9.11
CA GLY A 395 4.95 -17.93 -9.45
C GLY A 395 6.16 -17.32 -10.13
N SER A 396 6.26 -15.99 -10.22
CA SER A 396 7.41 -15.22 -10.76
C SER A 396 7.77 -15.44 -12.23
N ASP A 397 7.07 -16.29 -12.97
CA ASP A 397 7.34 -16.60 -14.38
C ASP A 397 6.79 -15.52 -15.32
N SER A 398 7.44 -14.37 -15.30
CA SER A 398 7.13 -13.24 -16.17
C SER A 398 8.38 -12.43 -16.50
N THR A 399 8.29 -11.52 -17.46
CA THR A 399 9.42 -10.63 -17.81
C THR A 399 9.80 -9.66 -16.69
N ALA A 400 8.87 -9.39 -15.77
CA ALA A 400 9.03 -8.50 -14.62
C ALA A 400 9.26 -9.28 -13.31
N GLY A 401 8.91 -10.57 -13.26
CA GLY A 401 9.12 -11.41 -12.09
C GLY A 401 10.54 -11.94 -11.94
N ALA A 402 10.78 -12.60 -10.81
CA ALA A 402 12.09 -13.13 -10.46
C ALA A 402 12.57 -14.26 -11.40
N GLY A 403 11.65 -14.92 -12.10
CA GLY A 403 11.98 -15.90 -13.16
C GLY A 403 12.42 -15.25 -14.49
N GLY A 404 12.24 -13.94 -14.62
CA GLY A 404 12.61 -13.18 -15.81
C GLY A 404 14.10 -12.85 -15.90
N THR A 405 14.52 -12.28 -17.03
CA THR A 405 15.92 -11.92 -17.33
C THR A 405 16.37 -10.58 -16.74
N GLY A 406 15.62 -10.04 -15.77
CA GLY A 406 15.85 -8.68 -15.24
C GLY A 406 17.13 -8.53 -14.41
N VAL A 407 17.54 -9.57 -13.68
CA VAL A 407 18.75 -9.54 -12.83
C VAL A 407 19.77 -10.58 -13.28
N ALA A 408 19.32 -11.80 -13.54
CA ALA A 408 20.16 -12.85 -14.08
C ALA A 408 19.38 -13.59 -15.17
N ARG A 409 20.08 -14.02 -16.22
CA ARG A 409 19.52 -14.99 -17.17
C ARG A 409 19.65 -16.36 -16.51
N PRO A 410 18.55 -17.10 -16.24
CA PRO A 410 18.70 -18.51 -15.89
C PRO A 410 19.45 -19.21 -17.04
N PRO A 411 20.39 -20.13 -16.72
CA PRO A 411 21.24 -20.79 -17.70
C PRO A 411 20.46 -21.56 -18.77
#